data_AF-A0A838QT58-F1
#
_entry.id   AF-A0A838QT58-F1
#
_cell.length_a   1.000
_cell.length_b   1.000
_cell.length_c   1.000
_cell.angle_alpha   90.00
_cell.angle_beta   90.00
_cell.angle_gamma   90.00
#
_symmetry.space_group_name_H-M   'P 1'
#
loop_
_entity.id
_entity.type
_entity.pdbx_description
1 polymer ?
#
loop_
_entity_poly.entity_id
_entity_poly.type
_entity_poly.pdbx_seq_one_letter_code
_entity_poly.pdbx_strand_id
1 'polypeptide(L)'
;MSIPVWRCAALAVCGLLILRSPSNVAGQAPDRNRSPIPADLPRFTLREIVTGSNDTLNRIPGGWLQAAMAEKPESLALAGYHKVAALSGVGPLDLKALGSDRFHHVMGLYRREELTRAARRTLSAIRATIPGRVTGARFDRLFRPAGEWVVDLHDAALAWARSRASGVTWESTRPALAAAHWLDSKDSTVEGVPRALYGLTVLAATDSAAFSKVSSDLWRADSISAAAVQLLLAGYTQSQKWYADALQFLLSEPWVADGAQGRSPADYVRDDWRRMTGGAETVTPLPEIRARLFGYPQAVPRYGIPSALFQHLVVAHNHSARSWLTRHGEGRLLRVIRSLPPGDTSLVLLQAGSESIRLTTVPRQSRESLNGFLEPNDVIAIDPGYLPLLALGTVVHEWQHLHFRHKQLAAFARSLPAEPPALVELPGIEPHLAEGFAEWSSDRILAPLHARWPLLALGEMEKRAALARGSAADQHSVGYALVRALEVALGNPARTTQLLLQNAEHPARIATRPELRRAWRVHHGARDRVLTVPSRRILVPEVTFTVEDGFPDIISSRIVVPVSRKAPR
;
A
#
# COMPACT_ATOMS: atom_id res chain seq x y z
N MET A 1 -32.34 11.34 10.80
CA MET A 1 -31.37 10.79 11.77
C MET A 1 -30.09 10.51 11.00
N SER A 2 -29.15 11.44 11.10
CA SER A 2 -27.97 11.56 10.24
C SER A 2 -26.74 11.38 11.11
N ILE A 3 -25.90 10.40 10.77
CA ILE A 3 -24.61 10.14 11.42
C ILE A 3 -23.63 11.24 10.99
N PRO A 4 -22.83 11.85 11.89
CA PRO A 4 -21.89 12.87 11.46
C PRO A 4 -20.74 12.19 10.71
N VAL A 5 -20.68 12.46 9.41
CA VAL A 5 -19.52 12.22 8.56
C VAL A 5 -18.39 13.10 9.08
N TRP A 6 -17.31 12.49 9.55
CA TRP A 6 -16.11 13.18 10.00
C TRP A 6 -15.47 13.93 8.84
N ARG A 7 -15.81 15.22 8.70
CA ARG A 7 -15.05 16.18 7.91
C ARG A 7 -13.98 16.77 8.82
N CYS A 8 -12.72 16.39 8.62
CA CYS A 8 -11.58 17.08 9.23
C CYS A 8 -11.48 18.49 8.64
N ALA A 9 -12.01 19.48 9.36
CA ALA A 9 -11.73 20.89 9.13
C ALA A 9 -10.43 21.24 9.88
N ALA A 10 -9.36 21.54 9.13
CA ALA A 10 -8.15 22.10 9.70
C ALA A 10 -8.40 23.58 10.03
N LEU A 11 -8.58 23.89 11.32
CA LEU A 11 -8.59 25.27 11.81
C LEU A 11 -7.15 25.70 12.11
N ALA A 12 -6.69 26.68 11.36
CA ALA A 12 -5.47 27.42 11.62
C ALA A 12 -5.65 28.30 12.87
N VAL A 13 -4.72 28.21 13.81
CA VAL A 13 -4.61 29.16 14.93
C VAL A 13 -3.25 29.84 14.84
N CYS A 14 -3.28 31.14 14.58
CA CYS A 14 -2.14 32.06 14.64
C CYS A 14 -1.64 32.20 16.09
N GLY A 15 -0.33 32.01 16.30
CA GLY A 15 0.36 32.32 17.54
C GLY A 15 1.44 33.37 17.30
N LEU A 16 1.30 34.51 17.98
CA LEU A 16 2.08 35.73 17.89
C LEU A 16 3.55 35.55 18.32
N LEU A 17 4.46 36.19 17.59
CA LEU A 17 5.90 36.33 17.86
C LEU A 17 6.18 37.17 19.13
N ILE A 18 7.16 36.75 19.92
CA ILE A 18 7.96 37.65 20.77
C ILE A 18 9.45 37.46 20.42
N LEU A 19 10.06 38.56 19.99
CA LEU A 19 11.45 38.75 19.59
C LEU A 19 12.45 38.61 20.76
N ARG A 20 13.61 37.99 20.53
CA ARG A 20 14.89 38.38 21.16
C ARG A 20 16.07 38.17 20.19
N SER A 21 16.94 39.18 20.20
CA SER A 21 17.99 39.57 19.25
C SER A 21 19.27 38.69 19.26
N PRO A 22 20.21 38.89 18.31
CA PRO A 22 21.31 37.98 18.01
C PRO A 22 22.56 38.30 18.84
N SER A 23 23.31 37.27 19.22
CA SER A 23 24.65 37.41 19.77
C SER A 23 25.67 37.31 18.64
N ASN A 24 26.35 38.43 18.37
CA ASN A 24 27.56 38.50 17.56
C ASN A 24 28.63 37.56 18.14
N VAL A 25 29.23 36.71 17.30
CA VAL A 25 30.52 36.10 17.61
C VAL A 25 31.52 36.52 16.54
N ALA A 26 32.58 37.14 17.04
CA ALA A 26 33.65 37.78 16.31
C ALA A 26 34.47 36.81 15.46
N GLY A 27 35.03 37.33 14.37
CA GLY A 27 35.97 36.61 13.51
C GLY A 27 37.26 36.24 14.27
N GLN A 28 37.69 35.00 14.07
CA GLN A 28 39.05 34.57 14.36
C GLN A 28 39.79 34.29 13.04
N ALA A 29 41.00 34.83 12.97
CA ALA A 29 41.95 34.67 11.87
C ALA A 29 42.39 33.20 11.69
N PRO A 30 42.84 32.80 10.48
CA PRO A 30 43.11 31.40 10.17
C PRO A 30 44.38 30.90 10.86
N ASP A 31 44.22 29.84 11.64
CA ASP A 31 45.33 29.10 12.25
C ASP A 31 46.13 28.37 11.15
N ARG A 32 47.46 28.57 11.15
CA ARG A 32 48.38 28.13 10.09
C ARG A 32 48.95 26.73 10.30
N ASN A 33 48.30 25.89 11.11
CA ASN A 33 48.65 24.49 11.27
C ASN A 33 47.64 23.58 10.57
N ARG A 34 47.96 23.21 9.33
CA ARG A 34 47.23 22.21 8.52
C ARG A 34 47.19 20.85 9.24
N SER A 35 46.08 20.58 9.92
CA SER A 35 45.47 19.25 9.97
C SER A 35 45.13 18.78 8.53
N PRO A 36 45.01 17.47 8.28
CA PRO A 36 45.01 16.92 6.92
C PRO A 36 43.83 17.45 6.11
N ILE A 37 44.01 17.49 4.79
CA ILE A 37 42.99 17.83 3.76
C ILE A 37 41.59 17.50 4.29
N PRO A 38 40.63 18.44 4.37
CA PRO A 38 39.27 18.13 4.80
C PRO A 38 38.82 16.92 3.99
N ALA A 39 38.49 15.81 4.66
CA ALA A 39 38.03 14.62 3.97
C ALA A 39 36.85 15.04 3.10
N ASP A 40 37.04 15.05 1.78
CA ASP A 40 36.04 15.54 0.84
C ASP A 40 34.76 14.74 1.08
N LEU A 41 33.74 15.36 1.69
CA LEU A 41 32.53 14.64 2.09
C LEU A 41 31.89 13.99 0.84
N PRO A 42 31.30 12.79 0.97
CA PRO A 42 30.53 12.16 -0.11
C PRO A 42 29.50 13.13 -0.68
N ARG A 43 29.68 13.59 -1.93
CA ARG A 43 28.80 14.54 -2.61
C ARG A 43 27.96 13.88 -3.70
N PHE A 44 26.65 14.06 -3.62
CA PHE A 44 25.68 13.52 -4.57
C PHE A 44 24.76 14.61 -5.12
N THR A 45 24.21 14.36 -6.31
CA THR A 45 23.06 15.10 -6.82
C THR A 45 21.92 14.14 -7.11
N LEU A 46 20.74 14.42 -6.57
CA LEU A 46 19.48 13.88 -7.07
C LEU A 46 19.00 14.77 -8.21
N ARG A 47 18.83 14.20 -9.41
CA ARG A 47 18.30 14.88 -10.59
C ARG A 47 16.88 15.39 -10.37
N GLU A 48 16.48 16.36 -11.18
CA GLU A 48 15.08 16.81 -11.20
C GLU A 48 14.17 15.67 -11.66
N ILE A 49 13.08 15.44 -10.92
CA ILE A 49 12.11 14.38 -11.20
C ILE A 49 10.74 15.01 -11.42
N VAL A 50 10.09 14.63 -12.50
CA VAL A 50 8.67 14.90 -12.72
C VAL A 50 7.89 13.59 -12.65
N THR A 51 6.75 13.62 -11.96
CA THR A 51 5.82 12.50 -11.92
C THR A 51 4.41 12.95 -12.26
N GLY A 52 3.61 12.00 -12.74
CA GLY A 52 2.25 12.25 -13.22
C GLY A 52 2.21 12.43 -14.74
N SER A 53 1.02 12.31 -15.32
CA SER A 53 0.79 12.48 -16.76
C SER A 53 0.29 13.89 -17.07
N ASN A 54 0.71 14.43 -18.23
CA ASN A 54 0.08 15.61 -18.84
C ASN A 54 -1.27 15.27 -19.48
N ASP A 55 -1.45 14.03 -19.92
CA ASP A 55 -2.73 13.54 -20.45
C ASP A 55 -3.66 13.23 -19.28
N THR A 56 -4.66 14.08 -19.11
CA THR A 56 -5.85 13.85 -18.24
C THR A 56 -6.79 12.78 -18.80
N LEU A 57 -6.47 12.27 -20.00
CA LEU A 57 -7.36 11.49 -20.84
C LEU A 57 -6.74 10.12 -21.12
N ASN A 58 -7.06 9.13 -20.29
CA ASN A 58 -6.75 7.75 -20.63
C ASN A 58 -7.78 7.26 -21.64
N ARG A 59 -7.31 6.89 -22.83
CA ARG A 59 -8.17 6.40 -23.91
C ARG A 59 -8.19 4.88 -23.92
N ILE A 60 -9.32 4.31 -23.51
CA ILE A 60 -9.58 2.87 -23.64
C ILE A 60 -10.29 2.63 -24.98
N PRO A 61 -9.74 1.77 -25.87
CA PRO A 61 -10.38 1.40 -27.13
C PRO A 61 -11.82 0.92 -26.93
N GLY A 62 -12.76 1.50 -27.67
CA GLY A 62 -14.20 1.28 -27.48
C GLY A 62 -14.60 -0.18 -27.68
N GLY A 63 -14.01 -0.85 -28.68
CA GLY A 63 -14.27 -2.27 -28.93
C GLY A 63 -13.88 -3.18 -27.76
N TRP A 64 -12.75 -2.87 -27.10
CA TRP A 64 -12.30 -3.59 -25.91
C TRP A 64 -13.22 -3.32 -24.72
N LEU A 65 -13.58 -2.06 -24.49
CA LEU A 65 -14.48 -1.68 -23.41
C LEU A 65 -15.86 -2.33 -23.57
N GLN A 66 -16.42 -2.37 -24.79
CA GLN A 66 -17.71 -3.01 -25.02
C GLN A 66 -17.65 -4.52 -24.76
N ALA A 67 -16.57 -5.20 -25.16
CA ALA A 67 -16.36 -6.60 -24.84
C ALA A 67 -16.32 -6.83 -23.32
N ALA A 68 -15.65 -5.95 -22.57
CA ALA A 68 -15.61 -6.01 -21.11
C ALA A 68 -16.98 -5.74 -20.46
N MET A 69 -17.73 -4.76 -20.95
CA MET A 69 -19.05 -4.40 -20.40
C MET A 69 -20.11 -5.47 -20.70
N ALA A 70 -19.94 -6.26 -21.76
CA ALA A 70 -20.82 -7.40 -22.05
C ALA A 70 -20.81 -8.46 -20.93
N GLU A 71 -19.75 -8.51 -20.12
CA GLU A 71 -19.66 -9.41 -18.96
C GLU A 71 -20.46 -8.93 -17.73
N LYS A 72 -21.05 -7.73 -17.78
CA LYS A 72 -21.79 -7.09 -16.67
C LYS A 72 -20.99 -7.09 -15.35
N PRO A 73 -19.92 -6.27 -15.26
CA PRO A 73 -18.93 -6.35 -14.17
C PRO A 73 -19.55 -6.27 -12.76
N GLU A 74 -20.54 -5.41 -12.56
CA GLU A 74 -21.25 -5.28 -11.28
C GLU A 74 -21.99 -6.56 -10.89
N SER A 75 -22.73 -7.14 -11.84
CA SER A 75 -23.46 -8.39 -11.61
C SER A 75 -22.51 -9.55 -11.31
N LEU A 76 -21.38 -9.61 -12.02
CA LEU A 76 -20.34 -10.62 -11.79
C LEU A 76 -19.73 -10.47 -10.39
N ALA A 77 -19.39 -9.25 -9.97
CA ALA A 77 -18.81 -8.98 -8.65
C ALA A 77 -19.77 -9.36 -7.51
N LEU A 78 -21.05 -8.95 -7.60
CA LEU A 78 -22.06 -9.28 -6.60
C LEU A 78 -22.34 -10.78 -6.51
N ALA A 79 -22.48 -11.46 -7.66
CA ALA A 79 -22.70 -12.91 -7.68
C ALA A 79 -21.51 -13.68 -7.10
N GLY A 80 -20.28 -13.27 -7.43
CA GLY A 80 -19.06 -13.83 -6.86
C GLY A 80 -18.98 -13.65 -5.35
N TYR A 81 -19.25 -12.44 -4.86
CA TYR A 81 -19.31 -12.14 -3.43
C TYR A 81 -20.33 -13.01 -2.69
N HIS A 82 -21.59 -13.06 -3.15
CA HIS A 82 -22.63 -13.85 -2.52
C HIS A 82 -22.27 -15.33 -2.45
N LYS A 83 -21.70 -15.88 -3.54
CA LYS A 83 -21.24 -17.27 -3.58
C LYS A 83 -20.15 -17.53 -2.54
N VAL A 84 -19.13 -16.68 -2.48
CA VAL A 84 -18.02 -16.84 -1.53
C VAL A 84 -18.50 -16.71 -0.09
N ALA A 85 -19.31 -15.70 0.22
CA ALA A 85 -19.88 -15.50 1.55
C ALA A 85 -20.63 -16.76 2.03
N ALA A 86 -21.52 -17.30 1.17
CA ALA A 86 -22.25 -18.53 1.46
C ALA A 86 -21.32 -19.72 1.72
N LEU A 87 -20.30 -19.93 0.88
CA LEU A 87 -19.32 -21.01 1.05
C LEU A 87 -18.44 -20.85 2.29
N SER A 88 -18.20 -19.61 2.75
CA SER A 88 -17.50 -19.33 4.01
C SER A 88 -18.37 -19.53 5.25
N GLY A 89 -19.69 -19.70 5.07
CA GLY A 89 -20.66 -19.72 6.16
C GLY A 89 -20.77 -18.36 6.85
N VAL A 90 -20.71 -17.28 6.05
CA VAL A 90 -20.95 -15.89 6.44
C VAL A 90 -22.09 -15.35 5.58
N GLY A 91 -23.15 -14.83 6.17
CA GLY A 91 -24.26 -14.23 5.42
C GLY A 91 -23.78 -12.97 4.70
N PRO A 92 -24.07 -12.79 3.40
CA PRO A 92 -23.63 -11.60 2.67
C PRO A 92 -24.18 -10.33 3.33
N LEU A 93 -23.39 -9.26 3.28
CA LEU A 93 -23.85 -7.94 3.68
C LEU A 93 -24.97 -7.49 2.72
N ASP A 94 -26.02 -6.90 3.28
CA ASP A 94 -27.01 -6.24 2.44
C ASP A 94 -26.40 -5.03 1.71
N LEU A 95 -27.14 -4.50 0.74
CA LEU A 95 -26.66 -3.42 -0.11
C LEU A 95 -26.30 -2.14 0.65
N LYS A 96 -26.90 -1.88 1.82
CA LYS A 96 -26.59 -0.72 2.63
C LYS A 96 -25.31 -0.97 3.43
N ALA A 97 -25.24 -2.08 4.15
CA ALA A 97 -24.09 -2.48 4.95
C ALA A 97 -22.82 -2.69 4.10
N LEU A 98 -22.96 -3.19 2.87
CA LEU A 98 -21.83 -3.31 1.93
C LEU A 98 -21.23 -1.94 1.57
N GLY A 99 -22.02 -0.87 1.61
CA GLY A 99 -21.54 0.50 1.37
C GLY A 99 -20.98 1.19 2.62
N SER A 100 -21.60 0.97 3.80
CA SER A 100 -21.25 1.69 5.04
C SER A 100 -20.34 0.93 6.00
N ASP A 101 -20.48 -0.39 6.09
CA ASP A 101 -19.93 -1.20 7.19
C ASP A 101 -18.91 -2.24 6.75
N ARG A 102 -18.72 -2.41 5.45
CA ARG A 102 -17.74 -3.32 4.84
C ARG A 102 -16.35 -3.24 5.47
N PHE A 103 -15.86 -2.02 5.64
CA PHE A 103 -14.53 -1.79 6.23
C PHE A 103 -14.46 -2.33 7.66
N HIS A 104 -15.50 -2.10 8.46
CA HIS A 104 -15.58 -2.65 9.81
C HIS A 104 -15.75 -4.18 9.79
N HIS A 105 -16.50 -4.73 8.84
CA HIS A 105 -16.72 -6.17 8.73
C HIS A 105 -15.41 -6.92 8.57
N VAL A 106 -14.59 -6.58 7.57
CA VAL A 106 -13.30 -7.26 7.32
C VAL A 106 -12.24 -7.01 8.40
N MET A 107 -12.45 -6.02 9.26
CA MET A 107 -11.64 -5.78 10.45
C MET A 107 -12.12 -6.55 11.69
N GLY A 108 -13.25 -7.27 11.60
CA GLY A 108 -13.86 -7.92 12.76
C GLY A 108 -14.52 -6.93 13.73
N LEU A 109 -14.94 -5.76 13.24
CA LEU A 109 -15.62 -4.69 13.97
C LEU A 109 -17.10 -4.52 13.58
N TYR A 110 -17.63 -5.45 12.79
CA TYR A 110 -19.05 -5.59 12.46
C TYR A 110 -19.36 -7.08 12.21
N ARG A 111 -20.47 -7.60 12.75
CA ARG A 111 -20.83 -9.04 12.73
C ARG A 111 -19.66 -9.94 13.17
N ARG A 112 -18.96 -9.52 14.23
CA ARG A 112 -17.68 -10.09 14.67
C ARG A 112 -17.80 -11.57 15.01
N GLU A 113 -18.82 -11.97 15.75
CA GLU A 113 -19.00 -13.37 16.17
C GLU A 113 -19.05 -14.34 15.01
N GLU A 114 -19.76 -13.97 13.95
CA GLU A 114 -19.90 -14.78 12.76
C GLU A 114 -18.57 -14.89 12.01
N LEU A 115 -17.91 -13.75 11.77
CA LEU A 115 -16.66 -13.72 11.03
C LEU A 115 -15.53 -14.44 11.78
N THR A 116 -15.39 -14.21 13.08
CA THR A 116 -14.39 -14.89 13.91
C THR A 116 -14.66 -16.39 13.99
N ARG A 117 -15.93 -16.83 14.04
CA ARG A 117 -16.28 -18.26 13.97
C ARG A 117 -15.89 -18.86 12.62
N ALA A 118 -16.12 -18.16 11.51
CA ALA A 118 -15.67 -18.60 10.18
C ALA A 118 -14.14 -18.66 10.08
N ALA A 119 -13.43 -17.68 10.65
CA ALA A 119 -11.98 -17.65 10.70
C ALA A 119 -11.40 -18.82 11.51
N ARG A 120 -11.96 -19.14 12.68
CA ARG A 120 -11.55 -20.29 13.50
C ARG A 120 -11.73 -21.62 12.77
N ARG A 121 -12.88 -21.82 12.09
CA ARG A 121 -13.10 -23.01 11.25
C ARG A 121 -12.07 -23.11 10.13
N THR A 122 -11.78 -21.99 9.46
CA THR A 122 -10.82 -21.93 8.36
C THR A 122 -9.39 -22.23 8.85
N LEU A 123 -8.95 -21.62 9.95
CA LEU A 123 -7.63 -21.90 10.56
C LEU A 123 -7.52 -23.35 11.03
N SER A 124 -8.58 -23.91 11.60
CA SER A 124 -8.62 -25.33 11.98
C SER A 124 -8.45 -26.23 10.76
N ALA A 125 -9.15 -25.94 9.66
CA ALA A 125 -9.03 -26.68 8.41
C ALA A 125 -7.63 -26.54 7.78
N ILE A 126 -7.06 -25.34 7.79
CA ILE A 126 -5.67 -25.12 7.34
C ILE A 126 -4.72 -25.97 8.19
N ARG A 127 -4.80 -25.86 9.52
CA ARG A 127 -3.93 -26.59 10.47
C ARG A 127 -3.97 -28.10 10.27
N ALA A 128 -5.14 -28.65 9.96
CA ALA A 128 -5.33 -30.08 9.70
C ALA A 128 -4.63 -30.57 8.42
N THR A 129 -4.33 -29.66 7.48
CA THR A 129 -3.66 -29.99 6.21
C THR A 129 -2.16 -29.75 6.20
N ILE A 130 -1.60 -29.10 7.23
CA ILE A 130 -0.16 -28.78 7.26
C ILE A 130 0.66 -30.07 7.35
N PRO A 131 1.51 -30.39 6.36
CA PRO A 131 2.22 -31.69 6.31
C PRO A 131 3.39 -31.76 7.30
N GLY A 132 4.09 -30.64 7.55
CA GLY A 132 5.31 -30.61 8.34
C GLY A 132 5.09 -30.32 9.83
N ARG A 133 5.73 -31.09 10.71
CA ARG A 133 5.69 -30.85 12.18
C ARG A 133 6.23 -29.47 12.58
N VAL A 134 7.30 -29.01 11.93
CA VAL A 134 7.92 -27.70 12.21
C VAL A 134 6.97 -26.56 11.80
N THR A 135 6.40 -26.63 10.60
CA THR A 135 5.42 -25.65 10.10
C THR A 135 4.15 -25.67 10.96
N GLY A 136 3.67 -26.86 11.36
CA GLY A 136 2.54 -27.01 12.27
C GLY A 136 2.79 -26.39 13.64
N ALA A 137 3.97 -26.61 14.24
CA ALA A 137 4.33 -25.98 15.51
C ALA A 137 4.47 -24.45 15.40
N ARG A 138 4.98 -23.94 14.28
CA ARG A 138 4.99 -22.49 13.99
C ARG A 138 3.58 -21.92 13.90
N PHE A 139 2.69 -22.60 13.17
CA PHE A 139 1.28 -22.24 13.09
C PHE A 139 0.63 -22.18 14.47
N ASP A 140 0.80 -23.23 15.27
CA ASP A 140 0.19 -23.32 16.60
C ASP A 140 0.70 -22.21 17.53
N ARG A 141 1.98 -21.83 17.45
CA ARG A 141 2.51 -20.68 18.22
C ARG A 141 1.89 -19.35 17.84
N LEU A 142 1.50 -19.14 16.58
CA LEU A 142 0.93 -17.89 16.10
C LEU A 142 -0.58 -17.82 16.33
N PHE A 143 -1.30 -18.87 15.97
CA PHE A 143 -2.77 -18.87 15.95
C PHE A 143 -3.38 -19.60 17.15
N ARG A 144 -2.58 -20.35 17.92
CA ARG A 144 -3.05 -21.12 19.08
C ARG A 144 -2.05 -21.18 20.27
N PRO A 145 -1.40 -20.06 20.67
CA PRO A 145 -0.27 -20.06 21.61
C PRO A 145 -0.58 -20.65 23.00
N ALA A 146 -1.84 -20.57 23.45
CA ALA A 146 -2.29 -21.09 24.74
C ALA A 146 -3.46 -22.08 24.59
N GLY A 147 -3.57 -22.74 23.44
CA GLY A 147 -4.71 -23.62 23.14
C GLY A 147 -5.97 -22.88 22.66
N GLU A 148 -6.04 -21.56 22.83
CA GLU A 148 -7.10 -20.68 22.32
C GLU A 148 -6.77 -20.09 20.95
N TRP A 149 -7.79 -19.93 20.11
CA TRP A 149 -7.63 -19.34 18.78
C TRP A 149 -7.42 -17.82 18.85
N VAL A 150 -6.37 -17.35 18.18
CA VAL A 150 -6.14 -15.93 17.88
C VAL A 150 -6.35 -15.73 16.38
N VAL A 151 -7.43 -15.05 16.00
CA VAL A 151 -7.81 -14.91 14.57
C VAL A 151 -7.61 -13.53 13.98
N ASP A 152 -7.50 -12.51 14.84
CA ASP A 152 -7.32 -11.11 14.45
C ASP A 152 -6.53 -10.32 15.51
N LEU A 153 -6.29 -9.05 15.20
CA LEU A 153 -5.54 -8.13 16.06
C LEU A 153 -6.19 -7.94 17.44
N HIS A 154 -7.52 -7.98 17.51
CA HIS A 154 -8.26 -7.76 18.74
C HIS A 154 -8.12 -8.95 19.70
N ASP A 155 -8.23 -10.18 19.18
CA ASP A 155 -7.97 -11.40 19.95
C ASP A 155 -6.52 -11.44 20.43
N ALA A 156 -5.57 -11.03 19.58
CA ALA A 156 -4.15 -10.97 19.93
C ALA A 156 -3.88 -9.95 21.04
N ALA A 157 -4.50 -8.77 20.98
CA ALA A 157 -4.35 -7.72 21.98
C ALA A 157 -4.92 -8.16 23.33
N LEU A 158 -6.07 -8.82 23.34
CA LEU A 158 -6.68 -9.37 24.56
C LEU A 158 -5.83 -10.49 25.16
N ALA A 159 -5.33 -11.43 24.33
CA ALA A 159 -4.45 -12.50 24.80
C ALA A 159 -3.17 -11.93 25.43
N TRP A 160 -2.58 -10.91 24.80
CA TRP A 160 -1.42 -10.23 25.36
C TRP A 160 -1.75 -9.55 26.70
N ALA A 161 -2.86 -8.82 26.80
CA ALA A 161 -3.26 -8.16 28.03
C ALA A 161 -3.51 -9.17 29.17
N ARG A 162 -4.19 -10.28 28.87
CA ARG A 162 -4.45 -11.37 29.83
C ARG A 162 -3.18 -12.05 30.32
N SER A 163 -2.13 -12.12 29.50
CA SER A 163 -0.82 -12.61 29.95
C SER A 163 -0.17 -11.76 31.04
N ARG A 164 -0.62 -10.51 31.21
CA ARG A 164 -0.12 -9.56 32.23
C ARG A 164 -1.07 -9.34 33.38
N ALA A 165 -2.37 -9.38 33.12
CA ALA A 165 -3.41 -9.34 34.12
C ALA A 165 -4.56 -10.26 33.69
N SER A 166 -4.64 -11.45 34.29
CA SER A 166 -5.58 -12.52 33.89
C SER A 166 -7.06 -12.12 33.98
N GLY A 167 -7.40 -11.17 34.86
CA GLY A 167 -8.75 -10.65 35.03
C GLY A 167 -9.23 -9.67 33.96
N VAL A 168 -8.39 -9.30 32.98
CA VAL A 168 -8.76 -8.34 31.93
C VAL A 168 -9.74 -8.97 30.95
N THR A 169 -10.86 -8.27 30.75
CA THR A 169 -11.90 -8.60 29.77
C THR A 169 -12.20 -7.37 28.90
N TRP A 170 -13.02 -7.55 27.86
CA TRP A 170 -13.51 -6.38 27.13
C TRP A 170 -14.40 -5.52 28.03
N GLU A 171 -15.24 -6.16 28.84
CA GLU A 171 -16.18 -5.52 29.76
C GLU A 171 -15.48 -4.67 30.81
N SER A 172 -14.28 -5.07 31.28
CA SER A 172 -13.53 -4.27 32.26
C SER A 172 -13.14 -2.88 31.75
N THR A 173 -13.15 -2.65 30.43
CA THR A 173 -12.84 -1.33 29.84
C THR A 173 -14.06 -0.44 29.60
N ARG A 174 -15.26 -1.02 29.64
CA ARG A 174 -16.49 -0.33 29.24
C ARG A 174 -16.80 0.91 30.09
N PRO A 175 -16.68 0.90 31.44
CA PRO A 175 -16.96 2.09 32.24
C PRO A 175 -16.17 3.33 31.82
N ALA A 176 -14.84 3.22 31.70
CA ALA A 176 -14.00 4.35 31.30
C ALA A 176 -14.32 4.82 29.88
N LEU A 177 -14.46 3.88 28.93
CA LEU A 177 -14.77 4.22 27.52
C LEU A 177 -16.13 4.93 27.38
N ALA A 178 -17.16 4.48 28.09
CA ALA A 178 -18.49 5.08 28.04
C ALA A 178 -18.52 6.47 28.67
N ALA A 179 -17.89 6.63 29.84
CA ALA A 179 -17.82 7.90 30.54
C ALA A 179 -16.96 8.94 29.81
N ALA A 180 -15.92 8.51 29.08
CA ALA A 180 -15.12 9.37 28.20
C ALA A 180 -15.77 9.59 26.81
N HIS A 181 -17.00 9.12 26.59
CA HIS A 181 -17.76 9.24 25.33
C HIS A 181 -17.11 8.59 24.10
N TRP A 182 -16.23 7.60 24.31
CA TRP A 182 -15.66 6.76 23.25
C TRP A 182 -16.51 5.54 22.91
N LEU A 183 -17.50 5.25 23.75
CA LEU A 183 -18.46 4.19 23.58
C LEU A 183 -19.84 4.73 23.99
N ASP A 184 -20.87 4.48 23.19
CA ASP A 184 -22.24 4.80 23.62
C ASP A 184 -22.57 3.95 24.86
N SER A 185 -23.08 4.57 25.91
CA SER A 185 -23.44 3.87 27.16
C SER A 185 -24.54 2.83 26.95
N LYS A 186 -25.29 2.92 25.86
CA LYS A 186 -26.32 1.96 25.44
C LYS A 186 -25.81 0.89 24.48
N ASP A 187 -24.58 1.03 23.96
CA ASP A 187 -24.01 0.03 23.04
C ASP A 187 -23.61 -1.23 23.81
N SER A 188 -24.46 -2.26 23.76
CA SER A 188 -24.20 -3.57 24.33
C SER A 188 -23.60 -4.56 23.32
N THR A 189 -23.23 -4.12 22.13
CA THR A 189 -22.68 -4.99 21.09
C THR A 189 -21.29 -5.49 21.46
N VAL A 190 -20.93 -6.65 20.92
CA VAL A 190 -19.61 -7.27 21.11
C VAL A 190 -18.51 -6.52 20.35
N GLU A 191 -18.88 -5.69 19.38
CA GLU A 191 -17.94 -4.90 18.56
C GLU A 191 -17.65 -3.51 19.13
N GLY A 192 -18.53 -2.95 19.97
CA GLY A 192 -18.40 -1.59 20.47
C GLY A 192 -17.05 -1.31 21.15
N VAL A 193 -16.63 -2.20 22.06
CA VAL A 193 -15.36 -2.06 22.79
C VAL A 193 -14.14 -2.23 21.86
N PRO A 194 -14.00 -3.31 21.06
CA PRO A 194 -12.92 -3.42 20.07
C PRO A 194 -12.82 -2.23 19.13
N ARG A 195 -13.97 -1.69 18.66
CA ARG A 195 -14.02 -0.53 17.77
C ARG A 195 -13.48 0.73 18.45
N ALA A 196 -13.90 1.00 19.69
CA ALA A 196 -13.41 2.14 20.46
C ALA A 196 -11.89 2.04 20.72
N LEU A 197 -11.41 0.87 21.15
CA LEU A 197 -9.98 0.65 21.45
C LEU A 197 -9.09 0.71 20.20
N TYR A 198 -9.55 0.19 19.07
CA TYR A 198 -8.84 0.33 17.81
C TYR A 198 -8.79 1.81 17.37
N GLY A 199 -9.91 2.54 17.47
CA GLY A 199 -9.94 4.00 17.22
C GLY A 199 -8.96 4.79 18.09
N LEU A 200 -8.88 4.47 19.38
CA LEU A 200 -7.90 5.05 20.31
C LEU A 200 -6.45 4.70 19.93
N THR A 201 -6.21 3.49 19.45
CA THR A 201 -4.87 3.07 18.99
C THR A 201 -4.45 3.86 17.75
N VAL A 202 -5.37 4.08 16.81
CA VAL A 202 -5.13 4.92 15.62
C VAL A 202 -4.88 6.37 16.04
N LEU A 203 -5.68 6.90 16.99
CA LEU A 203 -5.49 8.25 17.53
C LEU A 203 -4.11 8.39 18.18
N ALA A 204 -3.70 7.44 19.01
CA ALA A 204 -2.38 7.44 19.65
C ALA A 204 -1.23 7.49 18.63
N ALA A 205 -1.40 6.82 17.48
CA ALA A 205 -0.40 6.78 16.42
C ALA A 205 -0.38 8.03 15.52
N THR A 206 -1.47 8.82 15.49
CA THR A 206 -1.65 9.91 14.52
C THR A 206 -1.73 11.30 15.14
N ASP A 207 -2.20 11.40 16.39
CA ASP A 207 -2.32 12.65 17.14
C ASP A 207 -2.10 12.40 18.64
N SER A 208 -0.83 12.47 19.05
CA SER A 208 -0.44 12.21 20.44
C SER A 208 -1.01 13.24 21.42
N ALA A 209 -1.25 14.48 20.98
CA ALA A 209 -1.83 15.53 21.83
C ALA A 209 -3.31 15.26 22.11
N ALA A 210 -4.09 14.94 21.07
CA ALA A 210 -5.48 14.53 21.23
C ALA A 210 -5.61 13.24 22.06
N PHE A 211 -4.74 12.26 21.80
CA PHE A 211 -4.71 11.02 22.59
C PHE A 211 -4.39 11.28 24.07
N SER A 212 -3.46 12.20 24.37
CA SER A 212 -3.10 12.53 25.76
C SER A 212 -4.28 13.11 26.53
N LYS A 213 -5.08 13.97 25.89
CA LYS A 213 -6.33 14.49 26.47
C LYS A 213 -7.31 13.36 26.78
N VAL A 214 -7.56 12.48 25.81
CA VAL A 214 -8.47 11.34 25.98
C VAL A 214 -8.00 10.40 27.09
N SER A 215 -6.69 10.14 27.17
CA SER A 215 -6.10 9.33 28.23
C SER A 215 -6.40 9.92 29.62
N SER A 216 -6.25 11.24 29.78
CA SER A 216 -6.62 11.93 31.03
C SER A 216 -8.13 11.82 31.34
N ASP A 217 -8.98 11.91 30.32
CA ASP A 217 -10.44 11.78 30.50
C ASP A 217 -10.83 10.37 30.98
N LEU A 218 -10.21 9.33 30.41
CA LEU A 218 -10.41 7.94 30.84
C LEU A 218 -10.05 7.75 32.33
N TRP A 219 -8.87 8.24 32.74
CA TRP A 219 -8.40 8.11 34.13
C TRP A 219 -9.26 8.87 35.14
N ARG A 220 -9.81 10.03 34.75
CA ARG A 220 -10.72 10.80 35.60
C ARG A 220 -12.09 10.12 35.75
N ALA A 221 -12.53 9.40 34.72
CA ALA A 221 -13.81 8.73 34.71
C ALA A 221 -13.83 7.48 35.62
N ASP A 222 -12.87 6.56 35.43
CA ASP A 222 -12.74 5.34 36.22
C ASP A 222 -11.30 4.82 36.12
N SER A 223 -10.56 4.85 37.23
CA SER A 223 -9.14 4.51 37.24
C SER A 223 -8.85 3.01 37.02
N ILE A 224 -9.73 2.12 37.48
CA ILE A 224 -9.56 0.67 37.32
C ILE A 224 -9.83 0.30 35.85
N SER A 225 -10.93 0.83 35.31
CA SER A 225 -11.31 0.61 33.92
C SER A 225 -10.32 1.27 32.96
N ALA A 226 -9.81 2.47 33.28
CA ALA A 226 -8.76 3.12 32.50
C ALA A 226 -7.45 2.32 32.49
N ALA A 227 -7.05 1.71 33.61
CA ALA A 227 -5.89 0.82 33.64
C ALA A 227 -6.06 -0.37 32.67
N ALA A 228 -7.26 -0.97 32.61
CA ALA A 228 -7.56 -2.03 31.66
C ALA A 228 -7.54 -1.54 30.20
N VAL A 229 -8.04 -0.32 29.92
CA VAL A 229 -7.93 0.32 28.60
C VAL A 229 -6.47 0.46 28.19
N GLN A 230 -5.62 1.04 29.05
CA GLN A 230 -4.20 1.26 28.75
C GLN A 230 -3.46 -0.06 28.49
N LEU A 231 -3.77 -1.10 29.26
CA LEU A 231 -3.17 -2.40 29.04
C LEU A 231 -3.59 -3.02 27.69
N LEU A 232 -4.85 -2.87 27.28
CA LEU A 232 -5.28 -3.31 25.95
C LEU A 232 -4.66 -2.47 24.81
N LEU A 233 -4.49 -1.15 24.98
CA LEU A 233 -3.80 -0.30 23.99
C LEU A 233 -2.32 -0.70 23.83
N ALA A 234 -1.65 -1.04 24.93
CA ALA A 234 -0.32 -1.65 24.87
C ALA A 234 -0.37 -3.02 24.15
N GLY A 235 -1.42 -3.81 24.40
CA GLY A 235 -1.72 -5.04 23.67
C GLY A 235 -1.80 -4.82 22.16
N TYR A 236 -2.60 -3.86 21.69
CA TYR A 236 -2.69 -3.53 20.26
C TYR A 236 -1.33 -3.17 19.66
N THR A 237 -0.52 -2.38 20.37
CA THR A 237 0.84 -2.02 19.92
C THR A 237 1.72 -3.26 19.74
N GLN A 238 1.70 -4.19 20.70
CA GLN A 238 2.48 -5.44 20.63
C GLN A 238 1.92 -6.39 19.56
N SER A 239 0.61 -6.45 19.40
CA SER A 239 -0.07 -7.33 18.44
C SER A 239 0.13 -6.91 16.98
N GLN A 240 0.61 -5.69 16.70
CA GLN A 240 1.06 -5.34 15.33
C GLN A 240 2.20 -6.25 14.86
N LYS A 241 3.10 -6.66 15.77
CA LYS A 241 4.16 -7.62 15.45
C LYS A 241 3.58 -9.01 15.19
N TRP A 242 2.68 -9.48 16.06
CA TRP A 242 1.95 -10.73 15.83
C TRP A 242 1.26 -10.73 14.46
N TYR A 243 0.61 -9.63 14.09
CA TYR A 243 -0.08 -9.49 12.82
C TYR A 243 0.88 -9.67 11.63
N ALA A 244 2.01 -8.97 11.65
CA ALA A 244 3.03 -9.09 10.62
C ALA A 244 3.57 -10.54 10.54
N ASP A 245 3.85 -11.17 11.68
CA ASP A 245 4.34 -12.56 11.75
C ASP A 245 3.29 -13.56 11.25
N ALA A 246 2.01 -13.36 11.59
CA ALA A 246 0.89 -14.18 11.16
C ALA A 246 0.66 -14.10 9.64
N LEU A 247 0.68 -12.88 9.09
CA LEU A 247 0.51 -12.66 7.66
C LEU A 247 1.72 -13.16 6.87
N GLN A 248 2.94 -12.95 7.39
CA GLN A 248 4.17 -13.51 6.81
C GLN A 248 4.14 -15.04 6.79
N PHE A 249 3.68 -15.68 7.87
CA PHE A 249 3.47 -17.13 7.91
C PHE A 249 2.49 -17.56 6.84
N LEU A 250 1.31 -16.93 6.80
CA LEU A 250 0.25 -17.28 5.84
C LEU A 250 0.71 -17.12 4.39
N LEU A 251 1.63 -16.20 4.11
CA LEU A 251 2.09 -15.97 2.74
C LEU A 251 3.31 -16.82 2.35
N SER A 252 4.24 -17.08 3.27
CA SER A 252 5.56 -17.62 2.92
C SER A 252 5.88 -19.01 3.45
N GLU A 253 5.13 -19.52 4.42
CA GLU A 253 5.37 -20.87 4.96
C GLU A 253 4.64 -21.93 4.11
N PRO A 254 5.20 -23.14 3.96
CA PRO A 254 4.65 -24.17 3.08
C PRO A 254 3.50 -24.94 3.74
N TRP A 255 2.39 -24.26 4.03
CA TRP A 255 1.25 -24.84 4.73
C TRP A 255 0.16 -25.40 3.81
N VAL A 256 0.19 -25.10 2.50
CA VAL A 256 -0.75 -25.68 1.54
C VAL A 256 -0.29 -27.09 1.20
N ALA A 257 -1.14 -28.10 1.46
CA ALA A 257 -0.86 -29.48 1.10
C ALA A 257 -0.86 -29.66 -0.43
N ASP A 258 0.33 -29.55 -1.02
CA ASP A 258 0.70 -29.76 -2.42
C ASP A 258 2.04 -30.50 -2.45
N GLY A 259 2.01 -31.84 -2.51
CA GLY A 259 3.18 -32.71 -2.35
C GLY A 259 3.68 -32.85 -0.90
N ALA A 260 4.82 -33.53 -0.72
CA ALA A 260 5.35 -33.91 0.60
C ALA A 260 5.88 -32.73 1.42
N GLN A 261 6.38 -31.68 0.76
CA GLN A 261 6.95 -30.50 1.44
C GLN A 261 5.92 -29.39 1.67
N GLY A 262 4.73 -29.50 1.07
CA GLY A 262 3.76 -28.41 1.01
C GLY A 262 4.24 -27.25 0.15
N ARG A 263 3.36 -26.24 0.01
CA ARG A 263 3.62 -25.06 -0.81
C ARG A 263 3.10 -23.80 -0.11
N SER A 264 3.74 -22.66 -0.33
CA SER A 264 3.29 -21.37 0.20
C SER A 264 2.52 -20.57 -0.88
N PRO A 265 1.60 -19.67 -0.51
CA PRO A 265 1.01 -18.70 -1.45
C PRO A 265 2.06 -17.91 -2.24
N ALA A 266 3.16 -17.55 -1.60
CA ALA A 266 4.33 -16.94 -2.24
C ALA A 266 4.87 -17.77 -3.40
N ASP A 267 4.90 -19.10 -3.30
CA ASP A 267 5.34 -19.97 -4.38
C ASP A 267 4.35 -20.02 -5.55
N TYR A 268 3.05 -19.85 -5.30
CA TYR A 268 2.07 -19.68 -6.39
C TYR A 268 2.35 -18.39 -7.16
N VAL A 269 2.63 -17.29 -6.46
CA VAL A 269 2.98 -15.99 -7.07
C VAL A 269 4.29 -16.08 -7.85
N ARG A 270 5.35 -16.65 -7.26
CA ARG A 270 6.66 -16.78 -7.93
C ARG A 270 6.57 -17.63 -9.20
N ASP A 271 5.89 -18.76 -9.16
CA ASP A 271 5.71 -19.59 -10.35
C ASP A 271 4.92 -18.88 -11.43
N ASP A 272 3.96 -18.07 -11.02
CA ASP A 272 3.19 -17.27 -11.95
C ASP A 272 4.05 -16.23 -12.67
N TRP A 273 4.86 -15.48 -11.92
CA TRP A 273 5.82 -14.53 -12.48
C TRP A 273 6.87 -15.22 -13.35
N ARG A 274 7.38 -16.40 -12.97
CA ARG A 274 8.32 -17.18 -13.80
C ARG A 274 7.72 -17.57 -15.15
N ARG A 275 6.47 -18.04 -15.16
CA ARG A 275 5.77 -18.41 -16.41
C ARG A 275 5.62 -17.21 -17.34
N MET A 276 5.41 -16.02 -16.79
CA MET A 276 5.28 -14.78 -17.57
C MET A 276 6.60 -14.31 -18.20
N THR A 277 7.74 -14.58 -17.55
CA THR A 277 9.07 -14.16 -18.04
C THR A 277 9.77 -15.22 -18.89
N GLY A 278 9.08 -16.32 -19.23
CA GLY A 278 9.68 -17.44 -19.96
C GLY A 278 10.80 -18.14 -19.18
N GLY A 279 10.81 -18.03 -17.86
CA GLY A 279 11.81 -18.64 -16.97
C GLY A 279 13.21 -18.00 -16.99
N ALA A 280 13.44 -16.97 -17.81
CA ALA A 280 14.77 -16.40 -18.05
C ALA A 280 15.23 -15.33 -17.05
N GLU A 281 14.31 -14.77 -16.26
CA GLU A 281 14.63 -13.73 -15.29
C GLU A 281 14.69 -14.26 -13.85
N THR A 282 15.64 -13.74 -13.08
CA THR A 282 15.69 -13.88 -11.62
C THR A 282 14.37 -13.38 -11.03
N VAL A 283 13.63 -14.26 -10.35
CA VAL A 283 12.36 -13.88 -9.74
C VAL A 283 12.63 -12.80 -8.71
N THR A 284 12.00 -11.63 -8.89
CA THR A 284 12.06 -10.53 -7.93
C THR A 284 11.71 -11.07 -6.54
N PRO A 285 12.54 -10.79 -5.51
CA PRO A 285 12.22 -11.22 -4.16
C PRO A 285 10.84 -10.67 -3.77
N LEU A 286 10.06 -11.47 -3.05
CA LEU A 286 8.75 -11.00 -2.62
C LEU A 286 8.93 -9.86 -1.61
N PRO A 287 8.18 -8.76 -1.79
CA PRO A 287 8.25 -7.58 -0.93
C PRO A 287 7.99 -7.89 0.54
N GLU A 288 8.67 -7.17 1.43
CA GLU A 288 8.45 -7.23 2.88
C GLU A 288 7.04 -6.71 3.23
N ILE A 289 6.42 -7.30 4.24
CA ILE A 289 5.12 -6.86 4.77
C ILE A 289 5.36 -6.05 6.03
N ARG A 290 4.76 -4.86 6.11
CA ARG A 290 4.84 -3.99 7.28
C ARG A 290 3.45 -3.58 7.76
N ALA A 291 3.21 -3.77 9.05
CA ALA A 291 2.04 -3.19 9.70
C ALA A 291 2.13 -1.66 9.70
N ARG A 292 1.06 -0.99 9.28
CA ARG A 292 0.89 0.46 9.37
C ARG A 292 -0.56 0.78 9.69
N LEU A 293 -0.83 1.49 10.77
CA LEU A 293 -2.18 1.95 11.10
C LEU A 293 -2.62 3.05 10.12
N PHE A 294 -3.62 2.73 9.30
CA PHE A 294 -4.37 3.62 8.44
C PHE A 294 -5.74 3.99 9.05
N GLY A 295 -6.26 3.15 9.94
CA GLY A 295 -7.57 3.33 10.58
C GLY A 295 -8.75 2.71 9.82
N TYR A 296 -8.45 2.02 8.72
CA TYR A 296 -9.39 1.28 7.88
C TYR A 296 -8.61 0.19 7.13
N PRO A 297 -9.25 -0.86 6.58
CA PRO A 297 -8.55 -2.01 6.02
C PRO A 297 -7.99 -1.64 4.64
N GLN A 298 -6.73 -1.19 4.66
CA GLN A 298 -5.98 -0.71 3.51
C GLN A 298 -4.65 -1.45 3.46
N ALA A 299 -4.26 -1.85 2.25
CA ALA A 299 -2.88 -2.20 1.93
C ALA A 299 -2.39 -1.24 0.83
N VAL A 300 -1.13 -0.85 0.87
CA VAL A 300 -0.52 0.02 -0.14
C VAL A 300 0.82 -0.53 -0.57
N PRO A 301 1.09 -0.57 -1.89
CA PRO A 301 2.37 -0.99 -2.42
C PRO A 301 3.34 0.20 -2.36
N ARG A 302 4.50 -0.01 -1.78
CA ARG A 302 5.58 0.98 -1.73
C ARG A 302 6.68 0.57 -2.70
N TYR A 303 6.81 1.33 -3.76
CA TYR A 303 7.67 0.99 -4.91
C TYR A 303 9.14 1.32 -4.65
N GLY A 304 9.97 0.29 -4.64
CA GLY A 304 11.41 0.40 -4.74
C GLY A 304 11.84 0.94 -6.12
N ILE A 305 12.99 1.59 -6.18
CA ILE A 305 13.57 2.05 -7.44
C ILE A 305 14.50 0.98 -8.00
N PRO A 306 14.29 0.48 -9.24
CA PRO A 306 15.23 -0.43 -9.86
C PRO A 306 16.62 0.22 -10.03
N SER A 307 17.70 -0.54 -9.82
CA SER A 307 19.08 -0.02 -9.91
C SER A 307 19.40 0.66 -11.24
N ALA A 308 18.86 0.16 -12.34
CA ALA A 308 19.01 0.79 -13.66
C ALA A 308 18.43 2.23 -13.67
N LEU A 309 17.28 2.45 -13.03
CA LEU A 309 16.69 3.79 -12.93
C LEU A 309 17.46 4.66 -11.92
N PHE A 310 17.93 4.08 -10.81
CA PHE A 310 18.72 4.79 -9.80
C PHE A 310 19.94 5.50 -10.41
N GLN A 311 20.63 4.84 -11.35
CA GLN A 311 21.80 5.40 -12.04
C GLN A 311 21.50 6.65 -12.88
N HIS A 312 20.25 6.80 -13.34
CA HIS A 312 19.81 8.01 -14.03
C HIS A 312 19.35 9.11 -13.06
N LEU A 313 18.90 8.74 -11.86
CA LEU A 313 18.38 9.67 -10.86
C LEU A 313 19.48 10.28 -9.99
N VAL A 314 20.57 9.56 -9.73
CA VAL A 314 21.61 9.97 -8.77
C VAL A 314 22.98 10.05 -9.42
N VAL A 315 23.66 11.18 -9.21
CA VAL A 315 25.04 11.41 -9.66
C VAL A 315 25.98 11.47 -8.46
N ALA A 316 27.05 10.68 -8.49
CA ALA A 316 28.14 10.72 -7.50
C ALA A 316 29.30 11.61 -8.01
N HIS A 317 29.52 12.76 -7.39
CA HIS A 317 30.42 13.79 -7.91
C HIS A 317 31.91 13.58 -7.61
N ASN A 318 32.23 12.99 -6.46
CA ASN A 318 33.62 12.82 -6.02
C ASN A 318 33.95 11.35 -5.69
N HIS A 319 35.25 11.08 -5.46
CA HIS A 319 35.71 9.74 -5.12
C HIS A 319 35.05 9.23 -3.83
N SER A 320 34.91 10.09 -2.81
CA SER A 320 34.25 9.76 -1.55
C SER A 320 32.80 9.33 -1.74
N ALA A 321 32.04 9.96 -2.64
CA ALA A 321 30.68 9.57 -2.99
C ALA A 321 30.60 8.17 -3.61
N ARG A 322 31.48 7.87 -4.56
CA ARG A 322 31.58 6.54 -5.17
C ARG A 322 31.95 5.48 -4.14
N SER A 323 32.96 5.74 -3.33
CA SER A 323 33.40 4.84 -2.25
C SER A 323 32.35 4.65 -1.17
N TRP A 324 31.56 5.68 -0.85
CA TRP A 324 30.42 5.58 0.06
C TRP A 324 29.32 4.69 -0.55
N LEU A 325 28.96 4.91 -1.81
CA LEU A 325 27.92 4.15 -2.50
C LEU A 325 28.29 2.67 -2.61
N THR A 326 29.55 2.34 -2.93
CA THR A 326 30.03 0.95 -2.96
C THR A 326 29.94 0.28 -1.59
N ARG A 327 30.25 0.99 -0.49
CA ARG A 327 30.22 0.43 0.87
C ARG A 327 28.81 0.26 1.43
N HIS A 328 27.90 1.17 1.12
CA HIS A 328 26.58 1.26 1.76
C HIS A 328 25.40 0.86 0.87
N GLY A 329 25.58 0.87 -0.45
CA GLY A 329 24.58 0.52 -1.44
C GLY A 329 23.53 1.60 -1.71
N GLU A 330 22.81 1.43 -2.82
CA GLU A 330 21.79 2.35 -3.33
C GLU A 330 20.64 2.55 -2.33
N GLY A 331 20.15 1.46 -1.72
CA GLY A 331 19.06 1.51 -0.74
C GLY A 331 19.41 2.33 0.51
N ARG A 332 20.69 2.40 0.91
CA ARG A 332 21.10 3.31 2.00
C ARG A 332 21.08 4.76 1.53
N LEU A 333 21.52 5.07 0.31
CA LEU A 333 21.44 6.44 -0.22
C LEU A 333 19.99 6.92 -0.37
N LEU A 334 19.08 6.06 -0.84
CA LEU A 334 17.65 6.38 -0.94
C LEU A 334 17.03 6.70 0.44
N ARG A 335 17.45 5.99 1.50
CA ARG A 335 17.07 6.34 2.88
C ARG A 335 17.61 7.71 3.29
N VAL A 336 18.86 8.03 2.94
CA VAL A 336 19.45 9.35 3.20
C VAL A 336 18.67 10.45 2.47
N ILE A 337 18.38 10.27 1.17
CA ILE A 337 17.60 11.22 0.37
C ILE A 337 16.20 11.48 0.97
N ARG A 338 15.55 10.45 1.51
CA ARG A 338 14.24 10.60 2.18
C ARG A 338 14.32 11.32 3.52
N SER A 339 15.51 11.45 4.10
CA SER A 339 15.78 12.22 5.30
C SER A 339 16.26 13.64 5.02
N LEU A 340 16.25 14.09 3.76
CA LEU A 340 16.46 15.50 3.43
C LEU A 340 15.46 16.38 4.19
N PRO A 341 15.75 17.67 4.39
CA PRO A 341 14.77 18.63 4.89
C PRO A 341 13.46 18.57 4.09
N PRO A 342 12.28 18.51 4.74
CA PRO A 342 10.99 18.39 4.05
C PRO A 342 10.62 19.63 3.21
N GLY A 343 11.39 20.71 3.31
CA GLY A 343 11.09 22.00 2.70
C GLY A 343 9.97 22.75 3.42
N ASP A 344 9.55 23.88 2.86
CA ASP A 344 8.39 24.62 3.35
C ASP A 344 7.11 23.77 3.22
N THR A 345 6.24 23.88 4.21
CA THR A 345 4.92 23.25 4.26
C THR A 345 3.90 23.95 3.37
N SER A 346 4.16 25.20 2.97
CA SER A 346 3.35 25.94 2.00
C SER A 346 3.16 25.16 0.69
N LEU A 347 1.96 25.20 0.12
CA LEU A 347 1.70 24.62 -1.20
C LEU A 347 2.27 25.57 -2.26
N VAL A 348 3.26 25.10 -3.03
CA VAL A 348 3.83 25.85 -4.15
C VAL A 348 3.39 25.20 -5.46
N LEU A 349 2.76 25.99 -6.34
CA LEU A 349 2.35 25.58 -7.67
C LEU A 349 3.13 26.38 -8.72
N LEU A 350 3.73 25.67 -9.67
CA LEU A 350 4.31 26.24 -10.88
C LEU A 350 3.23 26.25 -11.95
N GLN A 351 2.90 27.43 -12.46
CA GLN A 351 1.88 27.61 -13.50
C GLN A 351 2.50 28.02 -14.82
N ALA A 352 2.12 27.32 -15.90
CA ALA A 352 2.50 27.64 -17.27
C ALA A 352 1.29 27.45 -18.19
N GLY A 353 0.64 28.55 -18.57
CA GLY A 353 -0.62 28.49 -19.31
C GLY A 353 -1.72 27.78 -18.50
N SER A 354 -2.31 26.72 -19.07
CA SER A 354 -3.29 25.87 -18.39
C SER A 354 -2.68 24.75 -17.54
N GLU A 355 -1.36 24.56 -17.58
CA GLU A 355 -0.68 23.53 -16.79
C GLU A 355 -0.35 24.05 -15.39
N SER A 356 -0.58 23.20 -14.39
CA SER A 356 -0.21 23.45 -12.99
C SER A 356 0.57 22.25 -12.47
N ILE A 357 1.79 22.48 -12.00
CA ILE A 357 2.68 21.46 -11.44
C ILE A 357 2.92 21.79 -9.97
N ARG A 358 2.72 20.82 -9.09
CA ARG A 358 3.01 20.98 -7.67
C ARG A 358 4.51 20.80 -7.42
N LEU A 359 5.16 21.82 -6.86
CA LEU A 359 6.52 21.70 -6.38
C LEU A 359 6.54 21.02 -5.00
N THR A 360 7.42 20.03 -4.81
CA THR A 360 7.57 19.32 -3.53
C THR A 360 9.00 18.82 -3.33
N THR A 361 9.29 18.28 -2.16
CA THR A 361 10.54 17.59 -1.83
C THR A 361 10.33 16.07 -1.78
N VAL A 362 11.41 15.28 -1.83
CA VAL A 362 11.34 13.82 -1.64
C VAL A 362 10.70 13.42 -0.30
N PRO A 363 11.13 13.96 0.86
CA PRO A 363 10.53 13.60 2.15
C PRO A 363 9.04 13.95 2.23
N ARG A 364 8.63 15.11 1.70
CA ARG A 364 7.22 15.51 1.68
C ARG A 364 6.41 14.57 0.79
N GLN A 365 6.87 14.32 -0.43
CA GLN A 365 6.18 13.42 -1.36
C GLN A 365 6.10 11.99 -0.81
N SER A 366 7.15 11.49 -0.17
CA SER A 366 7.18 10.16 0.44
C SER A 366 6.22 10.01 1.62
N ARG A 367 5.96 11.10 2.38
CA ARG A 367 4.97 11.10 3.48
C ARG A 367 3.54 11.20 2.98
N GLU A 368 3.30 12.05 1.97
CA GLU A 368 1.96 12.32 1.42
C GLU A 368 1.49 11.24 0.43
N SER A 369 2.40 10.60 -0.29
CA SER A 369 2.10 9.49 -1.19
C SER A 369 1.87 8.21 -0.39
N LEU A 370 0.67 7.66 -0.48
CA LEU A 370 0.36 6.35 0.10
C LEU A 370 1.23 5.24 -0.49
N ASN A 371 1.54 5.33 -1.78
CA ASN A 371 2.33 4.34 -2.50
C ASN A 371 3.85 4.54 -2.36
N GLY A 372 4.28 5.42 -1.46
CA GLY A 372 5.67 5.81 -1.31
C GLY A 372 6.20 6.66 -2.47
N PHE A 373 7.47 7.05 -2.35
CA PHE A 373 8.21 7.77 -3.38
C PHE A 373 9.72 7.60 -3.13
N LEU A 374 10.45 7.12 -4.15
CA LEU A 374 11.87 6.76 -4.05
C LEU A 374 12.15 5.82 -2.87
N GLU A 375 11.34 4.77 -2.71
CA GLU A 375 11.52 3.82 -1.61
C GLU A 375 12.80 3.01 -1.84
N PRO A 376 13.53 2.66 -0.78
CA PRO A 376 14.78 1.91 -0.91
C PRO A 376 14.55 0.46 -1.35
N ASN A 377 13.39 -0.10 -1.02
CA ASN A 377 12.99 -1.47 -1.30
C ASN A 377 11.47 -1.53 -1.51
N ASP A 378 11.01 -2.56 -2.19
CA ASP A 378 9.59 -2.89 -2.29
C ASP A 378 9.03 -3.32 -0.92
N VAL A 379 7.88 -2.76 -0.54
CA VAL A 379 7.18 -3.08 0.72
C VAL A 379 5.67 -3.05 0.50
N ILE A 380 4.94 -3.96 1.14
CA ILE A 380 3.48 -3.83 1.34
C ILE A 380 3.23 -3.29 2.73
N ALA A 381 2.72 -2.07 2.83
CA ALA A 381 2.26 -1.52 4.10
C ALA A 381 0.76 -1.80 4.24
N ILE A 382 0.36 -2.49 5.31
CA ILE A 382 -1.02 -2.95 5.50
C ILE A 382 -1.54 -2.62 6.90
N ASP A 383 -2.82 -2.27 6.98
CA ASP A 383 -3.49 -2.03 8.25
C ASP A 383 -3.59 -3.32 9.07
N PRO A 384 -3.02 -3.37 10.29
CA PRO A 384 -3.06 -4.58 11.11
C PRO A 384 -4.47 -4.90 11.63
N GLY A 385 -5.43 -3.97 11.52
CA GLY A 385 -6.84 -4.22 11.80
C GLY A 385 -7.51 -5.11 10.76
N TYR A 386 -6.93 -5.27 9.55
CA TYR A 386 -7.49 -6.13 8.51
C TYR A 386 -7.22 -7.61 8.82
N LEU A 387 -8.24 -8.42 9.12
CA LEU A 387 -8.09 -9.81 9.55
C LEU A 387 -7.12 -10.64 8.65
N PRO A 388 -6.06 -11.30 9.18
CA PRO A 388 -4.99 -11.88 8.37
C PRO A 388 -5.43 -12.84 7.24
N LEU A 389 -6.45 -13.67 7.48
CA LEU A 389 -7.00 -14.57 6.45
C LEU A 389 -7.63 -13.81 5.28
N LEU A 390 -8.27 -12.67 5.55
CA LEU A 390 -8.92 -11.84 4.53
C LEU A 390 -7.92 -10.93 3.81
N ALA A 391 -6.85 -10.53 4.51
CA ALA A 391 -5.77 -9.71 3.99
C ALA A 391 -4.89 -10.43 2.96
N LEU A 392 -4.91 -11.77 2.90
CA LEU A 392 -4.07 -12.55 2.00
C LEU A 392 -4.30 -12.19 0.52
N GLY A 393 -5.57 -12.12 0.10
CA GLY A 393 -5.95 -11.69 -1.25
C GLY A 393 -5.45 -10.28 -1.56
N THR A 394 -5.61 -9.35 -0.61
CA THR A 394 -5.12 -7.98 -0.72
C THR A 394 -3.61 -7.91 -0.89
N VAL A 395 -2.83 -8.65 -0.10
CA VAL A 395 -1.35 -8.62 -0.24
C VAL A 395 -0.92 -9.18 -1.59
N VAL A 396 -1.55 -10.26 -2.07
CA VAL A 396 -1.23 -10.82 -3.39
C VAL A 396 -1.60 -9.85 -4.51
N HIS A 397 -2.73 -9.14 -4.38
CA HIS A 397 -3.12 -8.02 -5.25
C HIS A 397 -2.05 -6.93 -5.29
N GLU A 398 -1.61 -6.45 -4.13
CA GLU A 398 -0.57 -5.41 -4.06
C GLU A 398 0.80 -5.86 -4.58
N TRP A 399 1.15 -7.15 -4.45
CA TRP A 399 2.33 -7.70 -5.11
C TRP A 399 2.25 -7.60 -6.64
N GLN A 400 1.05 -7.71 -7.23
CA GLN A 400 0.89 -7.54 -8.68
C GLN A 400 1.10 -6.08 -9.10
N HIS A 401 0.66 -5.11 -8.29
CA HIS A 401 0.97 -3.69 -8.52
C HIS A 401 2.48 -3.44 -8.52
N LEU A 402 3.20 -4.00 -7.55
CA LEU A 402 4.67 -3.91 -7.50
C LEU A 402 5.31 -4.55 -8.72
N HIS A 403 4.88 -5.75 -9.12
CA HIS A 403 5.38 -6.43 -10.31
C HIS A 403 5.14 -5.59 -11.59
N PHE A 404 3.91 -5.10 -11.77
CA PHE A 404 3.53 -4.27 -12.91
C PHE A 404 4.38 -3.00 -12.97
N ARG A 405 4.53 -2.30 -11.84
CA ARG A 405 5.31 -1.05 -11.78
C ARG A 405 6.80 -1.29 -11.98
N HIS A 406 7.37 -2.36 -11.43
CA HIS A 406 8.77 -2.70 -11.64
C HIS A 406 9.06 -2.92 -13.12
N LYS A 407 8.20 -3.69 -13.80
CA LYS A 407 8.35 -3.96 -15.24
C LYS A 407 8.29 -2.69 -16.07
N GLN A 408 7.36 -1.79 -15.75
CA GLN A 408 7.26 -0.49 -16.38
C GLN A 408 8.52 0.35 -16.16
N LEU A 409 8.97 0.51 -14.92
CA LEU A 409 10.15 1.30 -14.59
C LEU A 409 11.45 0.72 -15.17
N ALA A 410 11.59 -0.60 -15.23
CA ALA A 410 12.73 -1.25 -15.84
C ALA A 410 12.76 -1.08 -17.37
N ALA A 411 11.60 -1.13 -18.03
CA ALA A 411 11.49 -0.82 -19.45
C ALA A 411 11.80 0.65 -19.74
N PHE A 412 11.26 1.55 -18.92
CA PHE A 412 11.56 2.98 -18.98
C PHE A 412 13.06 3.26 -18.80
N ALA A 413 13.70 2.70 -17.77
CA ALA A 413 15.13 2.86 -17.54
C ALA A 413 15.98 2.43 -18.75
N ARG A 414 15.62 1.33 -19.43
CA ARG A 414 16.30 0.89 -20.66
C ARG A 414 16.07 1.81 -21.86
N SER A 415 15.00 2.59 -21.86
CA SER A 415 14.70 3.56 -22.92
C SER A 415 15.41 4.89 -22.74
N LEU A 416 15.95 5.16 -21.55
CA LEU A 416 16.70 6.38 -21.26
C LEU A 416 18.04 6.38 -22.01
N PRO A 417 18.53 7.57 -22.43
CA PRO A 417 19.85 7.70 -23.03
C PRO A 417 20.97 7.30 -22.05
N ALA A 418 22.10 6.84 -22.60
CA ALA A 418 23.26 6.45 -21.80
C ALA A 418 23.79 7.61 -20.93
N GLU A 419 23.74 8.84 -21.44
CA GLU A 419 23.98 10.05 -20.65
C GLU A 419 22.70 10.42 -19.90
N PRO A 420 22.71 10.49 -18.55
CA PRO A 420 21.52 10.81 -17.78
C PRO A 420 20.95 12.18 -18.16
N PRO A 421 19.65 12.28 -18.48
CA PRO A 421 19.04 13.56 -18.80
C PRO A 421 19.04 14.48 -17.56
N ALA A 422 18.95 15.79 -17.78
CA ALA A 422 18.86 16.76 -16.70
C ALA A 422 17.54 16.66 -15.92
N LEU A 423 16.49 16.18 -16.59
CA LEU A 423 15.15 15.94 -16.08
C LEU A 423 14.75 14.49 -16.35
N VAL A 424 14.25 13.80 -15.32
CA VAL A 424 13.68 12.45 -15.46
C VAL A 424 12.17 12.52 -15.23
N GLU A 425 11.39 12.35 -16.30
CA GLU A 425 9.93 12.25 -16.23
C GLU A 425 9.52 10.79 -16.07
N LEU A 426 9.07 10.42 -14.87
CA LEU A 426 8.66 9.05 -14.59
C LEU A 426 7.30 8.75 -15.26
N PRO A 427 7.15 7.57 -15.88
CA PRO A 427 5.90 7.22 -16.53
C PRO A 427 4.76 7.16 -15.51
N GLY A 428 3.57 7.61 -15.92
CA GLY A 428 2.34 7.44 -15.16
C GLY A 428 1.88 5.98 -15.10
N ILE A 429 0.96 5.67 -14.20
CA ILE A 429 0.29 4.36 -14.14
C ILE A 429 -1.13 4.54 -14.69
N GLU A 430 -1.54 3.68 -15.63
CA GLU A 430 -2.94 3.64 -16.06
C GLU A 430 -3.76 2.86 -15.00
N PRO A 431 -4.65 3.52 -14.24
CA PRO A 431 -5.32 2.90 -13.10
C PRO A 431 -6.16 1.67 -13.44
N HIS A 432 -6.90 1.68 -14.56
CA HIS A 432 -7.79 0.55 -14.90
C HIS A 432 -7.00 -0.69 -15.28
N LEU A 433 -5.89 -0.54 -16.00
CA LEU A 433 -5.01 -1.65 -16.34
C LEU A 433 -4.24 -2.16 -15.13
N ALA A 434 -3.72 -1.27 -14.29
CA ALA A 434 -2.96 -1.67 -13.12
C ALA A 434 -3.87 -2.43 -12.13
N GLU A 435 -5.03 -1.85 -11.77
CA GLU A 435 -5.99 -2.52 -10.88
C GLU A 435 -6.56 -3.77 -11.54
N GLY A 436 -6.95 -3.69 -12.83
CA GLY A 436 -7.47 -4.85 -13.55
C GLY A 436 -6.49 -6.02 -13.61
N PHE A 437 -5.21 -5.74 -13.86
CA PHE A 437 -4.16 -6.75 -13.83
C PHE A 437 -4.00 -7.35 -12.44
N ALA A 438 -3.99 -6.50 -11.39
CA ALA A 438 -3.83 -6.95 -10.02
C ALA A 438 -5.02 -7.80 -9.52
N GLU A 439 -6.25 -7.38 -9.79
CA GLU A 439 -7.49 -8.12 -9.46
C GLU A 439 -7.54 -9.46 -10.20
N TRP A 440 -7.27 -9.47 -11.51
CA TRP A 440 -7.33 -10.69 -12.33
C TRP A 440 -6.23 -11.68 -11.98
N SER A 441 -5.01 -11.19 -11.82
CA SER A 441 -3.85 -12.03 -11.53
C SER A 441 -3.95 -12.63 -10.12
N SER A 442 -4.34 -11.83 -9.11
CA SER A 442 -4.52 -12.34 -7.74
C SER A 442 -5.62 -13.40 -7.65
N ASP A 443 -6.80 -13.17 -8.27
CA ASP A 443 -7.89 -14.15 -8.34
C ASP A 443 -7.41 -15.48 -8.92
N ARG A 444 -6.67 -15.43 -10.03
CA ARG A 444 -6.18 -16.62 -10.73
C ARG A 444 -5.09 -17.37 -9.95
N ILE A 445 -4.14 -16.63 -9.36
CA ILE A 445 -3.06 -17.20 -8.54
C ILE A 445 -3.64 -17.92 -7.32
N LEU A 446 -4.63 -17.32 -6.67
CA LEU A 446 -5.22 -17.83 -5.43
C LEU A 446 -6.41 -18.75 -5.64
N ALA A 447 -6.89 -18.95 -6.87
CA ALA A 447 -8.03 -19.82 -7.17
C ALA A 447 -7.96 -21.22 -6.51
N PRO A 448 -6.81 -21.93 -6.49
CA PRO A 448 -6.72 -23.23 -5.80
C PRO A 448 -6.95 -23.13 -4.29
N LEU A 449 -6.52 -22.03 -3.66
CA LEU A 449 -6.69 -21.78 -2.24
C LEU A 449 -8.13 -21.37 -1.94
N HIS A 450 -8.72 -20.51 -2.77
CA HIS A 450 -10.11 -20.08 -2.65
C HIS A 450 -11.09 -21.25 -2.76
N ALA A 451 -10.81 -22.21 -3.64
CA ALA A 451 -11.63 -23.43 -3.77
C ALA A 451 -11.61 -24.28 -2.49
N ARG A 452 -10.48 -24.31 -1.77
CA ARG A 452 -10.27 -25.14 -0.58
C ARG A 452 -10.67 -24.42 0.72
N TRP A 453 -10.45 -23.12 0.79
CA TRP A 453 -10.76 -22.23 1.92
C TRP A 453 -11.41 -20.94 1.42
N PRO A 454 -12.73 -20.95 1.16
CA PRO A 454 -13.46 -19.83 0.56
C PRO A 454 -13.31 -18.50 1.31
N LEU A 455 -13.14 -18.54 2.64
CA LEU A 455 -12.96 -17.33 3.46
C LEU A 455 -11.75 -16.47 3.00
N LEU A 456 -10.72 -17.08 2.44
CA LEU A 456 -9.54 -16.35 1.93
C LEU A 456 -9.90 -15.38 0.78
N ALA A 457 -10.98 -15.65 0.04
CA ALA A 457 -11.45 -14.80 -1.06
C ALA A 457 -12.42 -13.70 -0.60
N LEU A 458 -12.97 -13.80 0.62
CA LEU A 458 -14.11 -12.98 1.04
C LEU A 458 -13.78 -11.48 1.03
N GLY A 459 -12.62 -11.08 1.55
CA GLY A 459 -12.22 -9.67 1.66
C GLY A 459 -12.18 -8.95 0.31
N GLU A 460 -11.50 -9.53 -0.69
CA GLU A 460 -11.39 -8.93 -2.03
C GLU A 460 -12.72 -8.99 -2.80
N MET A 461 -13.48 -10.09 -2.70
CA MET A 461 -14.79 -10.18 -3.36
C MET A 461 -15.79 -9.19 -2.78
N GLU A 462 -15.77 -8.99 -1.47
CA GLU A 462 -16.60 -7.99 -0.79
C GLU A 462 -16.20 -6.56 -1.18
N LYS A 463 -14.90 -6.26 -1.25
CA LYS A 463 -14.36 -4.98 -1.76
C LYS A 463 -14.82 -4.71 -3.19
N ARG A 464 -14.64 -5.67 -4.10
CA ARG A 464 -15.00 -5.54 -5.52
C ARG A 464 -16.51 -5.33 -5.69
N ALA A 465 -17.34 -6.08 -4.97
CA ALA A 465 -18.79 -5.91 -4.99
C ALA A 465 -19.25 -4.53 -4.50
N ALA A 466 -18.59 -3.96 -3.48
CA ALA A 466 -18.88 -2.61 -3.01
C ALA A 466 -18.46 -1.54 -4.00
N LEU A 467 -17.25 -1.66 -4.57
CA LEU A 467 -16.69 -0.70 -5.51
C LEU A 467 -17.46 -0.65 -6.84
N ALA A 468 -17.85 -1.82 -7.38
CA ALA A 468 -18.64 -1.91 -8.60
C ALA A 468 -19.98 -1.16 -8.51
N ARG A 469 -20.55 -1.05 -7.30
CA ARG A 469 -21.78 -0.31 -7.03
C ARG A 469 -21.56 1.18 -6.80
N GLY A 470 -20.40 1.54 -6.24
CA GLY A 470 -20.06 2.93 -5.95
C GLY A 470 -19.84 3.77 -7.21
N SER A 471 -19.35 3.15 -8.30
CA SER A 471 -19.14 3.82 -9.58
C SER A 471 -19.14 2.84 -10.75
N ALA A 472 -19.93 3.13 -11.80
CA ALA A 472 -19.88 2.39 -13.07
C ALA A 472 -18.56 2.60 -13.86
N ALA A 473 -17.68 3.49 -13.38
CA ALA A 473 -16.35 3.73 -13.90
C ALA A 473 -15.26 3.35 -12.87
N ASP A 474 -15.60 2.52 -11.87
CA ASP A 474 -14.64 2.05 -10.89
C ASP A 474 -13.48 1.29 -11.56
N GLN A 475 -12.26 1.70 -11.23
CA GLN A 475 -11.04 1.19 -11.85
C GLN A 475 -10.81 -0.31 -11.58
N HIS A 476 -11.23 -0.83 -10.41
CA HIS A 476 -11.06 -2.24 -10.07
C HIS A 476 -12.01 -3.11 -10.89
N SER A 477 -13.29 -2.74 -10.89
CA SER A 477 -14.36 -3.54 -11.51
C SER A 477 -14.29 -3.50 -13.04
N VAL A 478 -14.11 -2.29 -13.61
CA VAL A 478 -13.94 -2.11 -15.06
C VAL A 478 -12.59 -2.68 -15.50
N GLY A 479 -11.52 -2.43 -14.74
CA GLY A 479 -10.19 -2.97 -15.01
C GLY A 479 -10.19 -4.50 -15.08
N TYR A 480 -10.78 -5.16 -14.09
CA TYR A 480 -10.88 -6.62 -14.04
C TYR A 480 -11.59 -7.17 -15.29
N ALA A 481 -12.73 -6.58 -15.65
CA ALA A 481 -13.48 -6.97 -16.84
C ALA A 481 -12.71 -6.74 -18.15
N LEU A 482 -11.91 -5.66 -18.25
CA LEU A 482 -11.03 -5.41 -19.38
C LEU A 482 -9.99 -6.52 -19.53
N VAL A 483 -9.32 -6.88 -18.43
CA VAL A 483 -8.30 -7.94 -18.46
C VAL A 483 -8.93 -9.31 -18.76
N ARG A 484 -10.12 -9.61 -18.24
CA ARG A 484 -10.85 -10.85 -18.59
C ARG A 484 -11.23 -10.91 -20.06
N ALA A 485 -11.80 -9.83 -20.62
CA ALA A 485 -12.16 -9.77 -22.03
C ALA A 485 -10.92 -9.96 -22.93
N LEU A 486 -9.76 -9.48 -22.47
CA LEU A 486 -8.48 -9.69 -23.13
C LEU A 486 -8.03 -11.16 -23.03
N GLU A 487 -8.11 -11.78 -21.85
CA GLU A 487 -7.80 -13.20 -21.65
C GLU A 487 -8.66 -14.09 -22.54
N VAL A 488 -9.98 -13.87 -22.57
CA VAL A 488 -10.92 -14.62 -23.40
C VAL A 488 -10.54 -14.51 -24.89
N ALA A 489 -10.17 -13.32 -25.35
CA ALA A 489 -9.77 -13.11 -26.74
C ALA A 489 -8.43 -13.78 -27.10
N LEU A 490 -7.50 -13.89 -26.15
CA LEU A 490 -6.17 -14.47 -26.38
C LEU A 490 -6.09 -15.97 -26.07
N GLY A 491 -6.99 -16.50 -25.25
CA GLY A 491 -7.03 -17.90 -24.82
C GLY A 491 -5.82 -18.36 -24.00
N ASN A 492 -4.99 -17.43 -23.52
CA ASN A 492 -3.75 -17.75 -22.81
C ASN A 492 -3.41 -16.67 -21.76
N PRO A 493 -3.40 -17.02 -20.46
CA PRO A 493 -3.06 -16.10 -19.37
C PRO A 493 -1.66 -15.48 -19.49
N ALA A 494 -0.64 -16.28 -19.85
CA ALA A 494 0.73 -15.79 -19.97
C ALA A 494 0.87 -14.76 -21.09
N ARG A 495 0.20 -14.99 -22.22
CA ARG A 495 0.13 -14.02 -23.34
C ARG A 495 -0.60 -12.74 -22.95
N THR A 496 -1.67 -12.87 -22.16
CA THR A 496 -2.44 -11.74 -21.62
C THR A 496 -1.56 -10.84 -20.76
N THR A 497 -0.86 -11.43 -19.79
CA THR A 497 0.08 -10.69 -18.94
C THR A 497 1.20 -10.04 -19.74
N GLN A 498 1.84 -10.80 -20.64
CA GLN A 498 2.93 -10.27 -21.46
C GLN A 498 2.48 -9.04 -22.27
N LEU A 499 1.29 -9.11 -22.88
CA LEU A 499 0.75 -8.01 -23.67
C LEU A 499 0.41 -6.79 -22.81
N LEU A 500 -0.17 -6.98 -21.62
CA LEU A 500 -0.45 -5.90 -20.67
C LEU A 500 0.83 -5.21 -20.20
N LEU A 501 1.83 -5.97 -19.76
CA LEU A 501 3.09 -5.42 -19.27
C LEU A 501 3.88 -4.70 -20.37
N GLN A 502 3.85 -5.19 -21.61
CA GLN A 502 4.49 -4.54 -22.75
C GLN A 502 3.84 -3.22 -23.16
N ASN A 503 2.55 -3.04 -22.84
CA ASN A 503 1.76 -1.87 -23.25
C ASN A 503 1.23 -1.09 -22.05
N ALA A 504 1.85 -1.24 -20.87
CA ALA A 504 1.44 -0.59 -19.63
C ALA A 504 1.30 0.93 -19.75
N GLU A 505 2.17 1.57 -20.55
CA GLU A 505 2.15 3.01 -20.81
C GLU A 505 1.19 3.42 -21.93
N HIS A 506 0.84 2.49 -22.82
CA HIS A 506 0.04 2.78 -24.01
C HIS A 506 -1.03 1.69 -24.26
N PRO A 507 -2.07 1.62 -23.40
CA PRO A 507 -3.16 0.65 -23.52
C PRO A 507 -3.79 0.56 -24.91
N ALA A 508 -3.87 1.69 -25.63
CA ALA A 508 -4.44 1.74 -26.97
C ALA A 508 -3.72 0.81 -27.98
N ARG A 509 -2.43 0.53 -27.77
CA ARG A 509 -1.65 -0.39 -28.61
C ARG A 509 -2.06 -1.85 -28.43
N ILE A 510 -2.74 -2.21 -27.34
CA ILE A 510 -3.28 -3.57 -27.14
C ILE A 510 -4.31 -3.86 -28.24
N ALA A 511 -5.30 -2.96 -28.40
CA ALA A 511 -6.41 -3.19 -29.34
C ALA A 511 -6.01 -3.15 -30.83
N THR A 512 -4.79 -2.72 -31.19
CA THR A 512 -4.34 -2.72 -32.60
C THR A 512 -3.87 -4.10 -33.08
N ARG A 513 -3.66 -5.06 -32.17
CA ARG A 513 -3.24 -6.42 -32.50
C ARG A 513 -4.27 -7.10 -33.42
N PRO A 514 -3.87 -7.73 -34.55
CA PRO A 514 -4.80 -8.33 -35.51
C PRO A 514 -5.78 -9.35 -34.91
N GLU A 515 -5.30 -10.18 -33.98
CA GLU A 515 -6.11 -11.17 -33.27
C GLU A 515 -7.21 -10.53 -32.40
N LEU A 516 -6.91 -9.42 -31.72
CA LEU A 516 -7.87 -8.71 -30.87
C LEU A 516 -8.87 -7.92 -31.72
N ARG A 517 -8.43 -7.31 -32.81
CA ARG A 517 -9.33 -6.70 -33.80
C ARG A 517 -10.32 -7.70 -34.39
N ARG A 518 -9.88 -8.96 -34.58
CA ARG A 518 -10.77 -10.05 -35.03
C ARG A 518 -11.75 -10.44 -33.93
N ALA A 519 -11.27 -10.65 -32.70
CA ALA A 519 -12.10 -11.06 -31.57
C ALA A 519 -13.20 -10.04 -31.25
N TRP A 520 -12.89 -8.75 -31.35
CA TRP A 520 -13.82 -7.66 -31.01
C TRP A 520 -14.49 -7.01 -32.23
N ARG A 521 -14.50 -7.69 -33.38
CA ARG A 521 -15.09 -7.18 -34.63
C ARG A 521 -16.57 -6.79 -34.48
N VAL A 522 -17.33 -7.50 -33.67
CA VAL A 522 -18.74 -7.20 -33.39
C VAL A 522 -18.95 -5.85 -32.68
N HIS A 523 -17.89 -5.28 -32.12
CA HIS A 523 -17.87 -3.96 -31.47
C HIS A 523 -17.13 -2.92 -32.32
N HIS A 524 -16.90 -3.19 -33.61
CA HIS A 524 -16.24 -2.25 -34.51
C HIS A 524 -17.01 -0.93 -34.60
N GLY A 525 -16.30 0.19 -34.47
CA GLY A 525 -16.89 1.54 -34.46
C GLY A 525 -17.42 2.02 -33.10
N ALA A 526 -17.32 1.19 -32.04
CA ALA A 526 -17.57 1.66 -30.68
C ALA A 526 -16.63 2.82 -30.34
N ARG A 527 -17.20 3.90 -29.78
CA ARG A 527 -16.43 5.09 -29.40
C ARG A 527 -15.46 4.75 -28.29
N ASP A 528 -14.23 5.20 -28.44
CA ASP A 528 -13.24 5.11 -27.37
C ASP A 528 -13.72 5.92 -26.16
N ARG A 529 -13.51 5.35 -24.97
CA ARG A 529 -13.86 6.04 -23.74
C ARG A 529 -12.64 6.78 -23.25
N VAL A 530 -12.83 8.06 -23.00
CA VAL A 530 -11.88 8.88 -22.29
C VAL A 530 -12.24 8.84 -20.82
N LEU A 531 -11.35 8.28 -20.01
CA LEU A 531 -11.51 8.24 -18.56
C LEU A 531 -10.70 9.39 -17.98
N THR A 532 -11.37 10.26 -17.23
CA THR A 532 -10.74 11.41 -16.59
C THR A 532 -9.91 10.92 -15.41
N VAL A 533 -8.61 11.19 -15.44
CA VAL A 533 -7.72 10.95 -14.31
C VAL A 533 -7.33 12.30 -13.71
N PRO A 534 -7.32 12.47 -12.37
CA PRO A 534 -6.89 13.72 -11.76
C PRO A 534 -5.47 14.07 -12.21
N SER A 535 -5.28 15.21 -12.87
CA SER A 535 -3.95 15.73 -13.18
C SER A 535 -3.28 16.19 -11.90
N ARG A 536 -2.38 15.36 -11.36
CA ARG A 536 -1.45 15.79 -10.31
C ARG A 536 -0.04 15.60 -10.82
N ARG A 537 0.45 16.60 -11.56
CA ARG A 537 1.89 16.67 -11.87
C ARG A 537 2.63 17.21 -10.68
N ILE A 538 3.74 16.57 -10.39
CA ILE A 538 4.59 16.87 -9.24
C ILE A 538 6.01 17.00 -9.75
N LEU A 539 6.68 18.08 -9.38
CA LEU A 539 8.10 18.31 -9.64
C LEU A 539 8.85 18.25 -8.33
N VAL A 540 9.91 17.46 -8.32
CA VAL A 540 10.94 17.43 -7.28
C VAL A 540 12.19 18.05 -7.88
N PRO A 541 12.69 19.19 -7.34
CA PRO A 541 13.81 19.91 -7.91
C PRO A 541 15.09 19.08 -7.85
N GLU A 542 16.09 19.46 -8.66
CA GLU A 542 17.44 18.91 -8.54
C GLU A 542 18.04 19.35 -7.20
N VAL A 543 18.58 18.41 -6.42
CA VAL A 543 19.19 18.69 -5.11
C VAL A 543 20.60 18.13 -5.07
N THR A 544 21.57 19.00 -4.78
CA THR A 544 22.96 18.60 -4.50
C THR A 544 23.20 18.62 -2.99
N PHE A 545 23.77 17.55 -2.45
CA PHE A 545 23.96 17.38 -1.02
C PHE A 545 25.24 16.60 -0.69
N THR A 546 25.74 16.77 0.52
CA THR A 546 26.79 15.94 1.13
C THR A 546 26.21 14.97 2.15
N VAL A 547 26.95 13.91 2.49
CA VAL A 547 26.58 12.95 3.53
C VAL A 547 27.64 12.90 4.61
N GLU A 548 27.25 13.22 5.85
CA GLU A 548 28.08 13.12 7.05
C GLU A 548 27.33 12.26 8.07
N ASP A 549 27.99 11.19 8.58
CA ASP A 549 27.39 10.22 9.52
C ASP A 549 26.02 9.63 9.11
N GLY A 550 25.74 9.62 7.80
CA GLY A 550 24.47 9.14 7.25
C GLY A 550 23.35 10.17 7.25
N PHE A 551 23.64 11.43 7.54
CA PHE A 551 22.72 12.56 7.44
C PHE A 551 23.07 13.41 6.21
N PRO A 552 22.07 13.84 5.42
CA PRO A 552 22.30 14.70 4.28
C PRO A 552 22.39 16.17 4.69
N ASP A 553 23.35 16.91 4.11
CA ASP A 553 23.40 18.37 4.17
C ASP A 553 23.25 18.99 2.77
N ILE A 554 22.31 19.91 2.60
CA ILE A 554 21.97 20.47 1.28
C ILE A 554 23.01 21.54 0.90
N ILE A 555 23.66 21.33 -0.25
CA ILE A 555 24.54 22.34 -0.87
C ILE A 555 23.72 23.29 -1.74
N SER A 556 22.83 22.75 -2.57
CA SER A 556 21.99 23.55 -3.47
C SER A 556 20.72 22.81 -3.88
N SER A 557 19.68 23.58 -4.18
CA SER A 557 18.43 23.10 -4.79
C SER A 557 18.08 24.01 -5.95
N ARG A 558 17.75 23.46 -7.11
CA ARG A 558 17.39 24.24 -8.30
C ARG A 558 16.37 23.54 -9.18
N ILE A 559 15.58 24.34 -9.90
CA ILE A 559 14.72 23.87 -10.98
C ILE A 559 15.48 24.00 -12.30
N VAL A 560 15.57 22.93 -13.07
CA VAL A 560 16.31 22.89 -14.34
C VAL A 560 15.31 23.02 -15.48
N VAL A 561 15.26 24.20 -16.11
CA VAL A 561 14.43 24.41 -17.30
C VAL A 561 15.14 23.82 -18.52
N PRO A 562 14.57 22.80 -19.21
CA PRO A 562 15.18 22.24 -20.40
C PRO A 562 15.26 23.33 -21.47
N VAL A 563 16.47 23.61 -21.98
CA VAL A 563 16.63 24.50 -23.13
C VAL A 563 16.04 23.78 -24.34
N SER A 564 14.94 24.30 -24.89
CA SER A 564 14.30 23.74 -26.08
C SER A 564 15.34 23.64 -27.21
N ARG A 565 15.77 22.43 -27.56
CA ARG A 565 16.51 22.22 -28.82
C ARG A 565 15.53 22.57 -29.93
N LYS A 566 15.78 23.67 -30.64
CA LYS A 566 15.06 24.04 -31.86
C LYS A 566 14.94 22.80 -32.73
N ALA A 567 13.72 22.47 -33.16
CA ALA A 567 13.50 21.48 -34.20
C ALA A 567 14.39 21.84 -35.40
N PRO A 568 15.16 20.90 -35.97
CA PRO A 568 15.82 21.15 -37.24
C PRO A 568 14.74 21.53 -38.26
N ARG A 569 14.95 22.67 -38.92
CA ARG A 569 14.05 23.20 -39.95
C ARG A 569 13.94 22.29 -41.14
#